data_AF-B4UWH5-F1
#
_entry.id   AF-B4UWH5-F1
#
_cell.length_a   1.000
_cell.length_b   1.000
_cell.length_c   1.000
_cell.angle_alpha   90.00
_cell.angle_beta   90.00
_cell.angle_gamma   90.00
#
_symmetry.space_group_name_H-M   'P 1'
#
loop_
_entity.id
_entity.type
_entity.pdbx_description
1 polymer ?
#
loop_
_entity_poly.entity_id
_entity_poly.type
_entity_poly.pdbx_seq_one_letter_code
_entity_poly.pdbx_strand_id
1 'polypeptide(L)' 'GDKEMGVCIARVRQQHQGQDEASIFQAILSQCQSKREMSLPLSETQQNQEDEDIKR' A
#
# COMPACT_ATOMS: atom_id res chain seq x y z
N GLY A 1 -6.59 17.93 -8.21
CA GLY A 1 -7.03 18.16 -9.61
C GLY A 1 -5.98 17.67 -10.59
N ASP A 2 -6.32 17.53 -11.86
CA ASP A 2 -5.53 16.79 -12.88
C ASP A 2 -4.06 17.21 -12.97
N LYS A 3 -3.76 18.50 -12.75
CA LYS A 3 -2.41 19.04 -12.74
C LYS A 3 -1.51 18.43 -11.65
N GLU A 4 -2.05 18.19 -10.46
CA GLU A 4 -1.33 17.59 -9.34
C GLU A 4 -1.08 16.09 -9.58
N MET A 5 -2.04 15.41 -10.21
CA MET A 5 -1.90 14.02 -10.62
C MET A 5 -0.80 13.85 -11.66
N GLY A 6 -0.73 14.74 -12.66
CA GLY A 6 0.35 14.75 -13.65
C GLY A 6 1.74 14.95 -13.04
N VAL A 7 1.88 15.85 -12.05
CA VAL A 7 3.14 16.07 -11.32
C VAL A 7 3.54 14.84 -10.52
N CYS A 8 2.58 14.16 -9.89
CA CYS A 8 2.82 12.92 -9.14
C CYS A 8 3.38 11.81 -10.07
N ILE A 9 2.73 11.60 -11.21
CA ILE A 9 3.14 10.60 -12.21
C ILE A 9 4.55 10.91 -12.75
N ALA A 10 4.83 12.17 -13.09
CA ALA A 10 6.15 12.58 -13.59
C ALA A 10 7.26 12.31 -12.57
N ARG A 11 7.00 12.59 -11.28
CA ARG A 11 7.96 12.33 -10.20
C ARG A 11 8.24 10.84 -10.01
N VAL A 12 7.19 10.01 -10.00
CA VAL A 12 7.32 8.56 -9.89
C VAL A 12 8.15 8.01 -11.05
N ARG A 13 7.86 8.44 -12.28
CA ARG A 13 8.62 8.01 -13.47
C ARG A 13 10.08 8.45 -13.43
N GLN A 14 10.37 9.66 -12.94
CA GLN A 14 11.74 10.13 -12.76
C GLN A 14 12.50 9.32 -11.71
N GLN A 15 11.86 8.96 -10.60
CA GLN A 15 12.49 8.16 -9.53
C GLN A 15 12.82 6.73 -9.97
N HIS A 16 12.07 6.18 -10.93
CA HIS A 16 12.21 4.81 -11.39
C HIS A 16 12.65 4.73 -12.87
N GLN A 17 13.43 5.71 -13.30
CA GLN A 17 13.85 5.83 -14.70
C GLN A 17 14.64 4.58 -15.13
N GLY A 18 14.19 3.93 -16.22
CA GLY A 18 14.80 2.69 -16.73
C GLY A 18 14.26 1.39 -16.12
N GLN A 19 13.31 1.46 -15.19
CA GLN A 19 12.56 0.31 -14.71
C GLN A 19 11.29 0.09 -15.54
N ASP A 20 10.85 -1.16 -15.66
CA ASP A 20 9.58 -1.48 -16.31
C ASP A 20 8.39 -1.08 -15.42
N GLU A 21 7.25 -0.78 -16.05
CA GLU A 21 6.05 -0.29 -15.35
C GLU A 21 5.53 -1.27 -14.28
N ALA A 22 5.71 -2.59 -14.45
CA ALA A 22 5.25 -3.57 -13.45
C ALA A 22 6.11 -3.52 -12.18
N SER A 23 7.42 -3.38 -12.32
CA SER A 23 8.35 -3.16 -11.20
C SER A 23 8.04 -1.86 -10.45
N ILE A 24 7.72 -0.78 -11.17
CA ILE A 24 7.32 0.50 -10.57
C ILE A 24 6.03 0.34 -9.77
N PHE A 25 5.03 -0.32 -10.35
CA PHE A 25 3.75 -0.57 -9.69
C PHE A 25 3.93 -1.40 -8.42
N GLN A 26 4.74 -2.45 -8.48
CA GLN A 26 5.05 -3.29 -7.33
C GLN A 26 5.74 -2.49 -6.21
N ALA A 27 6.71 -1.63 -6.55
CA ALA A 27 7.40 -0.78 -5.57
C ALA A 27 6.45 0.20 -4.87
N ILE A 28 5.50 0.78 -5.59
CA ILE A 28 4.47 1.66 -5.03
C ILE A 28 3.55 0.88 -4.08
N LEU A 29 3.09 -0.30 -4.50
CA LEU A 29 2.26 -1.16 -3.65
C LEU A 29 2.98 -1.57 -2.37
N SER A 30 4.24 -1.99 -2.47
CA SER A 30 5.06 -2.34 -1.30
C SER A 30 5.28 -1.16 -0.37
N GLN A 31 5.46 0.07 -0.88
CA GLN A 31 5.52 1.27 -0.04
C GLN A 31 4.19 1.55 0.67
N CYS A 32 3.05 1.40 -0.03
CA CYS A 32 1.74 1.58 0.57
C CYS A 32 1.45 0.54 1.67
N GLN A 33 1.90 -0.70 1.48
CA GLN A 33 1.78 -1.77 2.47
C GLN A 33 2.72 -1.54 3.66
N SER A 34 3.99 -1.22 3.41
CA SER A 34 4.97 -0.93 4.45
C SER A 34 4.56 0.28 5.32
N LYS A 35 3.97 1.32 4.71
CA LYS A 35 3.39 2.45 5.47
C LYS A 35 2.17 2.06 6.30
N ARG A 36 1.39 1.07 5.86
CA ARG A 36 0.27 0.50 6.64
C ARG A 36 0.79 -0.31 7.82
N GLU A 37 1.91 -1.00 7.67
CA GLU A 37 2.54 -1.78 8.74
C GLU A 37 3.29 -0.91 9.76
N MET A 38 3.86 0.22 9.34
CA MET A 38 4.48 1.19 10.26
C MET A 38 3.47 2.10 10.99
N SER A 39 2.20 2.08 10.60
CA SER A 39 1.13 2.88 11.19
C SER A 39 0.19 1.99 12.02
N LEU A 40 0.55 1.75 13.28
CA LEU A 40 -0.41 1.51 14.35
C LEU A 40 -0.05 2.44 15.52
N PRO A 41 -1.05 3.06 16.18
CA PRO A 41 -1.98 2.28 16.99
C PRO A 41 -3.33 2.11 16.32
N LEU A 42 -3.73 0.85 16.10
CA LEU A 42 -5.14 0.49 16.20
C LEU A 42 -5.49 0.70 17.68
N SER A 43 -5.99 1.87 18.05
CA SER A 43 -6.88 1.90 19.20
C SER A 43 -8.10 1.10 18.76
N GLU A 44 -8.18 -0.13 19.23
CA GLU A 44 -9.37 -0.99 19.17
C GLU A 44 -9.90 -1.29 17.77
N THR A 45 -9.27 -2.24 17.08
CA THR A 45 -10.01 -3.13 16.18
C THR A 45 -9.29 -4.46 16.03
N GLN A 46 -9.06 -5.11 17.18
CA GLN A 46 -9.16 -6.56 17.25
C GLN A 46 -10.64 -6.91 17.34
N GLN A 47 -11.32 -7.12 16.22
CA GLN A 47 -12.57 -7.88 16.09
C GLN A 47 -12.65 -8.34 14.62
N ASN A 48 -12.69 -9.60 14.21
CA ASN A 48 -12.73 -10.89 14.88
C ASN A 48 -12.05 -11.90 13.94
N GLN A 49 -11.08 -12.65 14.45
CA GLN A 49 -10.78 -13.99 13.95
C GLN A 49 -11.47 -14.94 14.94
N GLU A 50 -12.78 -15.10 14.79
CA GLU A 50 -13.54 -16.18 15.45
C GLU A 50 -14.07 -17.05 14.32
N ASP A 51 -13.30 -18.07 13.95
CA ASP A 51 -13.87 -19.31 13.43
C ASP A 51 -12.85 -20.43 13.69
N GLU A 52 -12.71 -20.76 14.98
CA GLU A 52 -12.35 -22.10 15.42
C GLU A 52 -13.37 -22.50 16.50
N ASP A 53 -13.86 -23.73 16.39
CA ASP A 53 -14.73 -24.45 17.32
C ASP A 53 -16.25 -24.12 17.34
N ILE A 54 -16.97 -24.60 16.32
CA ILE A 54 -18.15 -25.44 16.61
C ILE A 54 -17.74 -26.89 16.39
N LYS A 55 -17.11 -27.47 17.42
CA LYS A 55 -17.16 -28.90 17.65
C LYS A 55 -18.50 -29.21 18.33
N ARG A 56 -19.46 -29.68 17.54
CA ARG A 56 -20.49 -30.59 18.04
C ARG A 56 -20.85 -31.62 16.99
#